data_AF-A0A7W6ZWF7-F1
#
_entry.id   AF-A0A7W6ZWF7-F1
#
_cell.length_a   1.000
_cell.length_b   1.000
_cell.length_c   1.000
_cell.angle_alpha   90.00
_cell.angle_beta   90.00
_cell.angle_gamma   90.00
#
_symmetry.space_group_name_H-M   'P 1'
#
loop_
_entity.id
_entity.type
_entity.pdbx_description
1 polymer ?
#
loop_
_entity_poly.entity_id
_entity_poly.type
_entity_poly.pdbx_seq_one_letter_code
_entity_poly.pdbx_strand_id
1 'polypeptide(L)'
;MANLNSLTYEGISDSYRALGDYCAAITPLESWISINPDRNDTPVVRGIIKNYATQGKCTSTYATGSDRFPTQGKNVIVAKVSINDVSGNFIVDTGAGFVSVTKAFASRANLQVDSANDILLQTANGVS
;
A
#
# COMPACT_ATOMS: atom_id res chain seq x y z
N MET A 1 -19.94 14.64 3.99
CA MET A 1 -19.16 13.39 4.07
C MET A 1 -19.23 12.72 2.72
N ALA A 2 -18.12 12.62 1.99
CA ALA A 2 -18.07 11.84 0.76
C ALA A 2 -18.04 10.36 1.15
N ASN A 3 -19.08 9.61 0.79
CA ASN A 3 -19.07 8.15 0.96
C ASN A 3 -18.25 7.56 -0.19
N LEU A 4 -17.02 7.15 0.12
CA LEU A 4 -16.18 6.43 -0.83
C LEU A 4 -16.75 5.01 -0.98
N ASN A 5 -17.31 4.70 -2.14
CA ASN A 5 -17.94 3.40 -2.43
C ASN A 5 -17.07 2.57 -3.40
N SER A 6 -17.42 1.29 -3.58
CA SER A 6 -16.67 0.38 -4.47
C SER A 6 -16.53 0.94 -5.89
N LEU A 7 -17.56 1.62 -6.39
CA LEU A 7 -17.57 2.24 -7.73
C LEU A 7 -16.46 3.27 -7.93
N THR A 8 -16.04 3.97 -6.87
CA THR A 8 -14.94 4.95 -6.98
C THR A 8 -13.61 4.24 -7.22
N TYR A 9 -13.31 3.20 -6.44
CA TYR A 9 -12.08 2.43 -6.59
C TYR A 9 -12.04 1.63 -7.89
N GLU A 10 -13.16 1.00 -8.24
CA GLU A 10 -13.32 0.30 -9.51
C GLU A 10 -13.11 1.25 -10.70
N GLY A 11 -13.70 2.45 -10.67
CA GLY A 11 -13.55 3.45 -11.74
C GLY A 11 -12.11 3.96 -11.91
N ILE A 12 -11.37 4.16 -10.82
CA ILE A 12 -9.94 4.53 -10.91
C ILE A 12 -9.12 3.36 -11.49
N SER A 13 -9.36 2.14 -11.02
CA SER A 13 -8.74 0.92 -11.56
C SER A 13 -9.00 0.78 -13.06
N ASP A 14 -10.25 0.97 -13.49
CA ASP A 14 -10.65 0.89 -14.90
C ASP A 14 -10.00 1.96 -15.76
N SER A 15 -9.76 3.16 -15.21
CA SER A 15 -9.07 4.24 -15.90
C SER A 15 -7.62 3.86 -16.22
N TYR A 16 -6.88 3.32 -15.25
CA TYR A 16 -5.52 2.81 -15.48
C TYR A 16 -5.49 1.63 -16.44
N ARG A 17 -6.44 0.68 -16.29
CA ARG A 17 -6.58 -0.44 -17.23
C ARG A 17 -6.81 0.06 -18.66
N ALA A 18 -7.67 1.05 -18.86
CA ALA A 18 -7.97 1.60 -20.18
C ALA A 18 -6.74 2.27 -20.83
N LEU A 19 -5.80 2.75 -20.02
CA LEU A 19 -4.50 3.26 -20.48
C LEU A 19 -3.44 2.17 -20.71
N GLY A 20 -3.76 0.91 -20.42
CA GLY A 20 -2.83 -0.21 -20.48
C GLY A 20 -1.85 -0.29 -19.29
N ASP A 21 -2.01 0.59 -18.30
CA ASP A 21 -1.21 0.58 -17.07
C ASP A 21 -1.79 -0.39 -16.04
N TYR A 22 -1.65 -1.69 -16.33
CA TYR A 22 -2.24 -2.74 -15.50
C TYR A 22 -1.63 -2.80 -14.09
N CYS A 23 -0.38 -2.41 -13.92
CA CYS A 23 0.25 -2.43 -12.60
C CYS A 23 -0.26 -1.28 -11.72
N ALA A 24 -0.50 -0.09 -12.28
CA ALA A 24 -1.17 0.98 -11.54
C ALA A 24 -2.67 0.69 -11.30
N ALA A 25 -3.34 -0.02 -12.22
CA ALA A 25 -4.75 -0.41 -12.09
C ALA A 25 -5.05 -1.30 -10.87
N ILE A 26 -4.02 -1.96 -10.34
CA ILE A 26 -4.12 -2.82 -9.16
C ILE A 26 -4.33 -2.02 -7.86
N THR A 27 -3.59 -0.93 -7.66
CA THR A 27 -3.54 -0.19 -6.39
C THR A 27 -4.91 0.29 -5.87
N PRO A 28 -5.83 0.80 -6.71
CA PRO A 28 -7.17 1.15 -6.26
C PRO A 28 -7.96 -0.06 -5.72
N LEU A 29 -7.80 -1.23 -6.31
CA LEU A 29 -8.49 -2.46 -5.86
C LEU A 29 -7.95 -2.93 -4.51
N GLU A 30 -6.64 -2.87 -4.31
CA GLU A 30 -6.01 -3.16 -3.01
C GLU A 30 -6.43 -2.17 -1.93
N SER A 31 -6.51 -0.88 -2.29
CA SER A 31 -6.97 0.17 -1.37
C SER A 31 -8.43 -0.04 -0.96
N TRP A 32 -9.26 -0.52 -1.89
CA TRP A 32 -10.61 -0.94 -1.56
C TRP A 32 -10.63 -2.15 -0.63
N ILE A 33 -9.79 -3.17 -0.88
CA ILE A 33 -9.64 -4.32 0.03
C ILE A 33 -9.24 -3.88 1.43
N SER A 34 -8.24 -3.00 1.56
CA SER A 34 -7.66 -2.58 2.84
C SER A 34 -8.64 -1.85 3.77
N ILE A 35 -9.68 -1.20 3.21
CA ILE A 35 -10.75 -0.57 4.00
C ILE A 35 -11.55 -1.59 4.81
N ASN A 36 -11.86 -2.75 4.23
CA ASN A 36 -12.60 -3.80 4.91
C ASN A 36 -12.27 -5.17 4.28
N PRO A 37 -11.16 -5.80 4.68
CA PRO A 37 -10.69 -7.03 4.06
C PRO A 37 -11.72 -8.16 4.16
N ASP A 38 -12.40 -8.29 5.30
CA ASP A 38 -13.41 -9.33 5.54
C ASP A 38 -14.56 -9.28 4.54
N ARG A 39 -14.90 -8.07 4.06
CA ARG A 39 -15.97 -7.85 3.08
C ARG A 39 -15.46 -7.76 1.64
N ASN A 40 -14.31 -7.12 1.44
CA ASN A 40 -13.86 -6.66 0.13
C ASN A 40 -12.83 -7.62 -0.50
N ASP A 41 -12.09 -8.42 0.29
CA ASP A 41 -11.21 -9.48 -0.23
C ASP A 41 -12.04 -10.69 -0.71
N THR A 42 -12.63 -10.54 -1.89
CA THR A 42 -13.42 -11.58 -2.53
C THR A 42 -12.61 -12.32 -3.59
N PRO A 43 -12.97 -13.58 -3.93
CA PRO A 43 -12.36 -14.30 -5.06
C PRO A 43 -12.45 -13.53 -6.38
N VAL A 44 -13.50 -12.72 -6.59
CA VAL A 44 -13.68 -11.91 -7.80
C VAL A 44 -12.59 -10.84 -7.89
N VAL A 45 -12.39 -10.06 -6.84
CA VAL A 45 -11.40 -8.97 -6.85
C VAL A 45 -9.98 -9.51 -6.90
N ARG A 46 -9.69 -10.62 -6.20
CA ARG A 46 -8.41 -11.32 -6.37
C ARG A 46 -8.18 -11.83 -7.79
N GLY A 47 -9.24 -12.29 -8.47
CA GLY A 47 -9.19 -12.68 -9.87
C GLY A 47 -8.84 -11.53 -10.81
N ILE A 48 -9.43 -10.35 -10.58
CA ILE A 48 -9.13 -9.12 -11.34
C ILE A 48 -7.68 -8.70 -11.13
N ILE A 49 -7.24 -8.61 -9.87
CA ILE A 49 -5.85 -8.28 -9.51
C ILE A 49 -4.86 -9.23 -10.19
N LYS A 50 -5.10 -10.55 -10.11
CA LYS A 50 -4.25 -11.56 -10.75
C LYS A 50 -4.22 -11.40 -12.27
N ASN A 51 -5.35 -11.09 -12.89
CA ASN A 51 -5.44 -10.85 -14.32
C ASN A 51 -4.59 -9.62 -14.71
N TYR A 52 -4.73 -8.49 -14.02
CA TYR A 52 -3.93 -7.29 -14.27
C TYR A 52 -2.44 -7.55 -14.05
N ALA A 53 -2.07 -8.25 -12.98
CA ALA A 53 -0.68 -8.59 -12.70
C ALA A 53 -0.05 -9.40 -13.84
N THR A 54 -0.83 -10.33 -14.41
CA THR A 54 -0.41 -11.15 -15.55
C THR A 54 -0.27 -10.31 -16.83
N GLN A 55 -1.25 -9.45 -17.13
CA GLN A 55 -1.23 -8.60 -18.33
C GLN A 55 -0.11 -7.55 -18.29
N GLY A 56 0.10 -6.91 -17.14
CA GLY A 56 1.14 -5.91 -16.93
C GLY A 56 2.54 -6.50 -16.69
N LYS A 57 2.67 -7.82 -16.52
CA LYS A 57 3.91 -8.48 -16.08
C LYS A 57 4.48 -7.84 -14.81
N CYS A 58 3.59 -7.51 -13.87
CA CYS A 58 3.96 -6.78 -12.67
C CYS A 58 4.89 -7.63 -11.80
N THR A 59 5.91 -6.99 -11.20
CA THR A 59 6.76 -7.65 -10.21
C THR A 59 5.87 -8.08 -9.05
N SER A 60 5.71 -9.39 -8.85
CA SER A 60 4.82 -9.92 -7.83
C SER A 60 5.39 -9.67 -6.44
N THR A 61 4.94 -8.62 -5.77
CA THR A 61 5.26 -8.34 -4.36
C THR A 61 3.99 -8.11 -3.57
N TYR A 62 3.14 -9.12 -3.54
CA TYR A 62 2.08 -9.17 -2.54
C TYR A 62 2.61 -9.81 -1.28
N ALA A 63 2.72 -9.02 -0.22
CA ALA A 63 2.86 -9.56 1.11
C ALA A 63 1.55 -10.24 1.49
N THR A 64 1.60 -11.52 1.82
CA THR A 64 0.47 -12.25 2.42
C THR A 64 0.71 -12.41 3.91
N GLY A 65 -0.33 -12.23 4.72
CA GLY A 65 -0.24 -12.48 6.16
C GLY A 65 -1.23 -11.65 6.94
N SER A 66 -1.43 -12.04 8.21
CA SER A 66 -2.13 -11.25 9.21
C SER A 66 -1.27 -11.24 10.46
N ASP A 67 -1.20 -10.09 11.12
CA ASP A 67 -0.50 -9.92 12.38
C ASP A 67 -1.37 -9.11 13.34
N ARG A 68 -1.11 -9.25 14.63
CA ARG A 68 -1.82 -8.53 15.69
C ARG A 68 -0.84 -7.67 16.46
N PHE A 69 -1.00 -6.36 16.35
CA PHE A 69 -0.21 -5.41 17.12
C PHE A 69 -0.89 -5.11 18.47
N PRO A 70 -0.29 -5.52 19.61
CA PRO A 70 -0.85 -5.21 20.90
C PRO A 70 -0.72 -3.70 21.18
N THR A 71 -1.83 -3.08 21.59
CA THR A 71 -1.81 -1.72 22.11
C THR A 71 -1.16 -1.76 23.50
N GLN A 72 0.13 -1.40 23.59
CA GLN A 72 0.89 -1.47 24.85
C GLN A 72 0.49 -0.39 25.88
N GLY A 73 -0.78 0.04 25.92
CA GLY A 73 -1.24 1.17 26.74
C GLY A 73 -0.65 2.53 26.32
N LYS A 74 -0.07 2.60 25.12
CA LYS A 74 0.53 3.81 24.54
C LYS A 74 -0.34 4.33 23.41
N ASN A 75 -0.28 5.64 23.15
CA ASN A 75 -0.98 6.29 22.03
C ASN A 75 -0.40 5.95 20.65
N VAL A 76 0.71 5.21 20.59
CA VAL A 76 1.38 4.83 19.36
C VAL A 76 1.65 3.33 19.40
N ILE A 77 1.24 2.63 18.35
CA ILE A 77 1.54 1.22 18.14
C ILE A 77 2.87 1.14 17.38
N VAL A 78 3.82 0.38 17.92
CA VAL A 78 5.14 0.15 17.31
C VAL A 78 5.26 -1.31 16.90
N ALA A 79 5.60 -1.54 15.63
CA ALA A 79 5.88 -2.84 15.06
C ALA A 79 7.38 -3.03 14.83
N LYS A 80 7.91 -4.21 15.15
CA LYS A 80 9.27 -4.58 14.76
C LYS A 80 9.22 -5.20 13.37
N VAL A 81 9.81 -4.53 12.40
CA VAL A 81 9.77 -4.93 10.98
C VAL A 81 11.19 -5.21 10.51
N SER A 82 11.36 -6.21 9.64
CA SER A 82 12.62 -6.47 8.93
C SER A 82 12.41 -6.20 7.44
N ILE A 83 13.30 -5.40 6.86
CA ILE A 83 13.35 -5.17 5.41
C ILE A 83 14.78 -5.48 4.96
N ASN A 84 14.94 -6.39 4.00
CA ASN A 84 16.26 -6.87 3.56
C ASN A 84 17.19 -7.25 4.72
N ASP A 85 16.65 -8.05 5.67
CA ASP A 85 17.33 -8.49 6.91
C ASP A 85 17.74 -7.37 7.89
N VAL A 86 17.34 -6.13 7.64
CA VAL A 86 17.56 -5.00 8.56
C VAL A 86 16.31 -4.74 9.39
N SER A 87 16.44 -4.96 10.70
CA SER A 87 15.37 -4.67 11.67
C SER A 87 15.23 -3.17 11.96
N GLY A 88 13.99 -2.73 12.10
CA GLY A 88 13.63 -1.37 12.53
C GLY A 88 12.33 -1.34 13.34
N ASN A 89 12.12 -0.23 14.04
CA ASN A 89 10.87 0.06 14.73
C ASN A 89 10.02 0.96 13.85
N PHE A 90 8.85 0.47 13.48
CA PHE A 90 7.90 1.17 12.60
C PHE A 90 6.68 1.58 13.41
N ILE A 91 6.10 2.72 13.06
CA ILE A 91 4.83 3.17 13.61
C ILE A 91 3.70 2.61 12.74
N VAL A 92 2.70 2.01 13.37
CA VAL A 92 1.48 1.62 12.67
C VAL A 92 0.62 2.87 12.50
N ASP A 93 0.57 3.39 11.28
CA ASP A 93 -0.25 4.54 10.89
C ASP A 93 -1.37 4.08 9.93
N THR A 94 -2.58 3.94 10.47
CA THR A 94 -3.76 3.54 9.68
C THR A 94 -4.23 4.63 8.72
N GLY A 95 -3.74 5.86 8.86
CA GLY A 95 -4.03 6.98 7.96
C GLY A 95 -3.06 7.11 6.78
N ALA A 96 -1.97 6.34 6.76
CA ALA A 96 -0.96 6.40 5.72
C ALA A 96 -1.31 5.48 4.54
N GLY A 97 -1.26 6.04 3.32
CA GLY A 97 -1.37 5.26 2.07
C GLY A 97 -0.05 4.64 1.60
N PHE A 98 1.08 5.08 2.17
CA PHE A 98 2.42 4.61 1.84
C PHE A 98 3.21 4.30 3.11
N VAL A 99 4.11 3.32 3.03
CA VAL A 99 5.12 3.10 4.08
C VAL A 99 6.26 4.09 3.87
N SER A 100 6.51 4.94 4.86
CA SER A 100 7.65 5.85 4.86
C SER A 100 8.75 5.32 5.78
N VAL A 101 10.00 5.53 5.38
CA VAL A 101 11.19 5.18 6.16
C VAL A 101 12.14 6.36 6.24
N THR A 102 12.92 6.42 7.31
CA THR A 102 13.99 7.42 7.41
C THR A 102 15.09 7.15 6.38
N LYS A 103 15.75 8.20 5.89
CA LYS A 103 16.92 8.07 4.99
C LYS A 103 18.01 7.15 5.59
N ALA A 104 18.22 7.24 6.90
CA ALA A 104 19.16 6.39 7.61
C ALA A 104 18.75 4.90 7.59
N PHE A 105 17.46 4.59 7.74
CA PHE A 105 16.98 3.21 7.63
C PHE A 105 17.10 2.71 6.18
N ALA A 106 16.67 3.51 5.20
CA ALA A 106 16.76 3.16 3.78
C ALA A 106 18.21 2.83 3.35
N SER A 107 19.18 3.63 3.79
CA SER A 107 20.60 3.38 3.54
C SER A 107 21.08 2.05 4.15
N ARG A 108 20.70 1.73 5.39
CA ARG A 108 21.09 0.46 6.02
C ARG A 108 20.42 -0.75 5.35
N ALA A 109 19.15 -0.63 4.99
CA ALA A 109 18.36 -1.67 4.36
C ALA A 109 18.61 -1.80 2.84
N ASN A 110 19.58 -1.04 2.30
CA ASN A 110 19.92 -1.02 0.87
C ASN A 110 18.69 -0.77 -0.03
N LEU A 111 17.80 0.13 0.38
CA LEU A 111 16.66 0.54 -0.43
C LEU A 111 17.14 1.56 -1.47
N GLN A 112 16.85 1.30 -2.74
CA GLN A 112 17.15 2.24 -3.81
C GLN A 112 16.25 3.47 -3.65
N VAL A 113 16.87 4.63 -3.52
CA VAL A 113 16.17 5.91 -3.48
C VAL A 113 16.33 6.55 -4.85
N ASP A 114 15.32 6.41 -5.69
CA ASP A 114 15.27 7.11 -6.97
C ASP A 114 14.92 8.58 -6.72
N SER A 115 15.86 9.47 -7.04
CA SER A 115 15.69 10.91 -6.84
C SER A 115 14.91 11.56 -7.98
N ALA A 116 14.61 10.82 -9.05
CA ALA A 116 13.91 11.33 -10.22
C ALA A 116 12.39 11.13 -10.14
N ASN A 117 11.91 10.30 -9.23
CA ASN A 117 10.51 9.92 -9.08
C ASN A 117 9.98 10.32 -7.70
N ASP A 118 9.90 11.63 -7.47
CA ASP A 118 9.29 12.18 -6.26
C ASP A 118 7.76 12.03 -6.33
N ILE A 119 7.18 11.53 -5.24
CA ILE A 119 5.73 11.43 -5.07
C ILE A 119 5.32 12.53 -4.10
N LEU A 120 4.37 13.36 -4.51
CA LEU A 120 3.76 14.37 -3.64
C LEU A 120 2.91 13.67 -2.57
N LEU A 121 3.27 13.86 -1.31
CA LEU A 121 2.57 13.32 -0.15
C LEU A 121 1.89 14.45 0.61
N GLN A 122 0.57 14.34 0.76
CA GLN A 122 -0.17 15.20 1.69
C GLN A 122 0.00 14.64 3.10
N THR A 123 0.71 15.37 3.95
CA THR A 123 0.89 15.04 5.36
C THR A 123 0.11 16.02 6.24
N ALA A 124 0.06 15.76 7.55
CA ALA A 124 -0.51 16.70 8.52
C ALA A 124 0.20 18.06 8.54
N ASN A 125 1.48 18.10 8.13
CA ASN A 125 2.27 19.33 8.05
C ASN A 125 2.20 20.01 6.67
N GLY A 126 1.33 19.54 5.78
CA GLY A 126 1.19 20.05 4.42
C GLY A 126 1.72 19.08 3.37
N VAL A 127 1.89 19.58 2.15
CA VAL A 127 2.39 18.82 1.00
C VAL A 127 3.90 18.74 1.07
N SER A 128 4.44 17.53 0.92
CA SER A 128 5.87 17.22 0.92
C SER A 128 6.25 16.34 -0.25
#